data_AF-A0A535VY84-F1
#
_entry.id   AF-A0A535VY84-F1
#
_cell.length_a   1.000
_cell.length_b   1.000
_cell.length_c   1.000
_cell.angle_alpha   90.00
_cell.angle_beta   90.00
_cell.angle_gamma   90.00
#
_symmetry.space_group_name_H-M   'P 1'
#
loop_
_entity.id
_entity.type
_entity.pdbx_description
1 polymer ?
#
loop_
_entity_poly.entity_id
_entity_poly.type
_entity_poly.pdbx_seq_one_letter_code
_entity_poly.pdbx_strand_id
1 'polypeptide(L)'
;MPDETSRPEAAFVLLVLQATFWATAGLSALPFVLGGEVFMLVLGAVSIALAGATTWLAIGLVRHRKWARRLTLILEWITLVASVLLLASPLGANRGPVALLVNLAMPLAVILLLRGRRMRAAFGITTPAPR
;
A
#
# COMPACT_ATOMS: atom_id res chain seq x y z
N MET A 1 -13.84 21.93 16.68
CA MET A 1 -14.37 20.64 16.19
C MET A 1 -13.34 20.08 15.22
N PRO A 2 -12.62 19.01 15.55
CA PRO A 2 -11.82 18.31 14.55
C PRO A 2 -12.68 17.15 14.01
N ASP A 3 -13.23 17.37 12.81
CA ASP A 3 -13.93 16.36 12.04
C ASP A 3 -13.05 15.11 11.90
N GLU A 4 -13.52 14.05 12.53
CA GLU A 4 -12.92 12.74 12.51
C GLU A 4 -13.06 12.16 11.10
N THR A 5 -12.09 12.42 10.22
CA THR A 5 -11.87 11.55 9.06
C THR A 5 -11.90 10.12 9.56
N SER A 6 -12.90 9.37 9.12
CA SER A 6 -13.10 8.00 9.56
C SER A 6 -11.85 7.23 9.15
N ARG A 7 -11.15 6.57 10.08
CA ARG A 7 -9.96 5.72 9.80
C ARG A 7 -10.09 4.83 8.54
N PRO A 8 -11.29 4.30 8.18
CA PRO A 8 -11.53 3.68 6.88
C PRO A 8 -11.20 4.54 5.66
N GLU A 9 -11.62 5.79 5.64
CA GLU A 9 -11.39 6.74 4.54
C GLU A 9 -9.90 7.06 4.41
N ALA A 10 -9.22 7.29 5.53
CA ALA A 10 -7.77 7.50 5.52
C ALA A 10 -7.03 6.29 4.92
N ALA A 11 -7.41 5.06 5.31
CA ALA A 11 -6.81 3.85 4.74
C ALA A 11 -7.13 3.70 3.24
N PHE A 12 -8.34 4.04 2.82
CA PHE A 12 -8.73 4.06 1.42
C PHE A 12 -7.89 5.05 0.61
N VAL A 13 -7.77 6.31 1.07
CA VAL A 13 -6.99 7.35 0.41
C VAL A 13 -5.52 6.94 0.28
N LEU A 14 -4.93 6.37 1.34
CA LEU A 14 -3.55 5.89 1.30
C LEU A 14 -3.37 4.76 0.28
N LEU A 15 -4.31 3.81 0.18
CA LEU A 15 -4.24 2.74 -0.81
C LEU A 15 -4.42 3.25 -2.24
N VAL A 16 -5.28 4.25 -2.47
CA VAL A 16 -5.44 4.90 -3.78
C VAL A 16 -4.16 5.65 -4.16
N LEU A 17 -3.54 6.34 -3.20
CA LEU A 17 -2.28 7.03 -3.42
C LEU A 17 -1.15 6.04 -3.75
N GLN A 18 -1.08 4.92 -3.02
CA GLN A 18 -0.14 3.82 -3.28
C GLN A 18 -0.37 3.20 -4.66
N ALA A 19 -1.63 2.96 -5.06
CA ALA A 19 -1.97 2.48 -6.40
C ALA A 19 -1.51 3.46 -7.49
N THR A 20 -1.65 4.77 -7.24
CA THR A 20 -1.18 5.81 -8.15
C THR A 20 0.34 5.78 -8.30
N PHE A 21 1.09 5.55 -7.21
CA PHE A 21 2.54 5.36 -7.28
C PHE A 21 2.94 4.12 -8.07
N TRP A 22 2.24 3.00 -7.87
CA TRP A 22 2.44 1.79 -8.69
C TRP A 22 2.16 2.04 -10.17
N ALA A 23 1.08 2.77 -10.50
CA ALA A 23 0.71 3.08 -11.87
C ALA A 23 1.73 4.01 -12.56
N THR A 24 2.16 5.06 -11.85
CA THR A 24 3.17 6.00 -12.36
C THR A 24 4.53 5.34 -12.53
N ALA A 25 4.95 4.48 -11.58
CA ALA A 25 6.14 3.65 -11.75
C ALA A 25 6.03 2.75 -13.00
N GLY A 26 4.89 2.07 -13.18
CA GLY A 26 4.63 1.22 -14.35
C GLY A 26 4.70 1.97 -15.68
N LEU A 27 4.06 3.13 -15.78
CA LEU A 27 4.11 3.98 -16.98
C LEU A 27 5.51 4.54 -17.23
N SER A 28 6.22 4.90 -16.17
CA SER A 28 7.58 5.43 -16.27
C SER A 28 8.59 4.40 -16.77
N ALA A 29 8.27 3.10 -16.73
CA ALA A 29 9.12 2.04 -17.28
C ALA A 29 9.15 2.02 -18.82
N LEU A 30 8.10 2.52 -19.48
CA LEU A 30 7.99 2.55 -20.96
C LEU A 30 9.17 3.22 -21.68
N PRO A 31 9.64 4.42 -21.30
CA PRO A 31 10.80 5.04 -21.94
C PRO A 31 12.08 4.19 -21.83
N PHE A 32 12.28 3.47 -20.71
CA PHE A 32 13.44 2.60 -20.54
C PHE A 32 13.37 1.35 -21.42
N VAL A 33 12.17 0.79 -21.61
CA VAL A 33 11.94 -0.31 -22.55
C VAL A 33 12.27 0.12 -23.97
N LEU A 34 11.84 1.31 -24.39
CA LEU A 34 12.20 1.88 -25.70
C LEU A 34 13.71 2.12 -25.83
N GLY A 35 14.39 2.39 -24.71
CA GLY A 35 15.85 2.49 -24.63
C GLY A 35 16.60 1.15 -24.66
N GLY A 36 15.91 0.01 -24.79
CA GLY A 36 16.50 -1.33 -24.90
C GLY A 36 16.55 -2.13 -23.59
N GLU A 37 16.08 -1.58 -22.47
CA GLU A 37 16.03 -2.28 -21.19
C GLU A 37 14.78 -3.15 -21.07
N VAL A 38 14.77 -4.31 -21.74
CA VAL A 38 13.61 -5.21 -21.79
C VAL A 38 13.13 -5.66 -20.40
N PHE A 39 14.03 -5.76 -19.41
CA PHE A 39 13.66 -6.08 -18.03
C PHE A 39 12.69 -5.06 -17.40
N MET A 40 12.76 -3.79 -17.81
CA MET A 40 11.84 -2.75 -17.35
C MET A 40 10.39 -3.01 -17.80
N LEU A 41 10.17 -3.79 -18.86
CA LEU A 41 8.83 -4.19 -19.28
C LEU A 41 8.18 -5.11 -18.24
N VAL A 42 8.95 -6.04 -17.68
CA VAL A 42 8.48 -6.92 -16.60
C VAL A 42 8.20 -6.12 -15.34
N LEU A 43 9.12 -5.24 -14.93
CA LEU A 43 8.92 -4.36 -13.78
C LEU A 43 7.71 -3.44 -13.96
N GLY A 44 7.52 -2.90 -15.16
CA GLY A 44 6.40 -2.05 -15.52
C GLY A 44 5.08 -2.81 -15.42
N ALA A 45 5.01 -4.00 -16.02
CA ALA A 45 3.83 -4.87 -15.96
C ALA A 45 3.47 -5.28 -14.53
N VAL A 46 4.47 -5.66 -13.72
CA VAL A 46 4.29 -5.99 -12.30
C VAL A 46 3.75 -4.78 -11.53
N SER A 47 4.28 -3.58 -11.79
CA SER A 47 3.83 -2.35 -11.14
C SER A 47 2.37 -2.03 -11.50
N ILE A 48 1.98 -2.16 -12.77
CA ILE A 48 0.58 -1.98 -13.19
C ILE A 48 -0.35 -3.02 -12.55
N ALA A 49 0.08 -4.29 -12.48
CA ALA A 49 -0.68 -5.35 -11.82
C ALA A 49 -0.87 -5.05 -10.32
N LEU A 50 0.17 -4.57 -9.64
CA LEU A 50 0.10 -4.14 -8.25
C LEU A 50 -0.84 -2.95 -8.06
N ALA A 51 -0.83 -1.95 -8.96
CA ALA A 51 -1.76 -0.83 -8.94
C ALA A 51 -3.23 -1.30 -9.01
N GLY A 52 -3.52 -2.24 -9.91
CA GLY A 52 -4.83 -2.86 -10.03
C GLY A 52 -5.22 -3.62 -8.75
N ALA A 53 -4.30 -4.43 -8.21
CA ALA A 53 -4.52 -5.18 -6.98
C ALA A 53 -4.78 -4.26 -5.77
N THR A 54 -3.99 -3.21 -5.58
CA THR A 54 -4.17 -2.22 -4.51
C THR A 54 -5.52 -1.50 -4.63
N THR A 55 -5.92 -1.15 -5.85
CA THR A 55 -7.23 -0.51 -6.11
C THR A 55 -8.37 -1.48 -5.76
N TRP A 56 -8.26 -2.74 -6.15
CA TRP A 56 -9.25 -3.76 -5.82
C TRP A 56 -9.36 -4.00 -4.32
N LEU A 57 -8.23 -3.99 -3.61
CA LEU A 57 -8.19 -4.06 -2.15
C LEU A 57 -8.82 -2.83 -1.48
N ALA A 58 -8.58 -1.63 -2.01
CA ALA A 58 -9.19 -0.39 -1.52
C ALA A 58 -10.72 -0.46 -1.63
N ILE A 59 -11.25 -0.90 -2.79
CA ILE A 59 -12.69 -1.12 -2.99
C ILE A 59 -13.23 -2.19 -2.03
N GLY A 60 -12.49 -3.29 -1.86
CA GLY A 60 -12.84 -4.35 -0.92
C GLY A 60 -12.91 -3.87 0.54
N LEU A 61 -12.07 -2.90 0.89
CA LEU A 61 -12.01 -2.28 2.21
C LEU A 61 -13.25 -1.38 2.46
N VAL A 62 -13.66 -0.59 1.46
CA VAL A 62 -14.90 0.22 1.49
C VAL A 62 -16.13 -0.68 1.59
N ARG A 63 -16.12 -1.84 0.93
CA ARG A 63 -17.19 -2.85 1.04
C ARG A 63 -17.13 -3.69 2.32
N HIS A 64 -16.31 -3.30 3.30
CA HIS A 64 -16.13 -3.98 4.57
C HIS A 64 -15.87 -5.51 4.47
N ARG A 65 -15.18 -5.96 3.41
CA ARG A 65 -14.86 -7.38 3.23
C ARG A 65 -13.67 -7.78 4.13
N LYS A 66 -13.89 -8.78 4.99
CA LYS A 66 -12.86 -9.30 5.92
C LYS A 66 -11.61 -9.83 5.21
N TRP A 67 -11.75 -10.40 4.02
CA TRP A 67 -10.61 -10.90 3.24
C TRP A 67 -9.76 -9.75 2.67
N ALA A 68 -10.38 -8.65 2.23
CA ALA A 68 -9.65 -7.47 1.76
C ALA A 68 -8.72 -6.93 2.84
N ARG A 69 -9.20 -6.81 4.10
CA ARG A 69 -8.34 -6.40 5.23
C ARG A 69 -7.14 -7.33 5.43
N ARG A 70 -7.32 -8.65 5.34
CA ARG A 70 -6.21 -9.61 5.51
C ARG A 70 -5.20 -9.49 4.37
N LEU A 71 -5.68 -9.43 3.13
CA LEU A 71 -4.81 -9.28 1.96
C LEU A 71 -4.07 -7.95 1.96
N THR A 72 -4.72 -6.85 2.30
CA THR A 72 -4.04 -5.55 2.43
C THR A 72 -2.96 -5.61 3.49
N LEU A 73 -3.21 -6.21 4.65
CA LEU A 73 -2.16 -6.39 5.66
C LEU A 73 -0.99 -7.22 5.14
N ILE A 74 -1.25 -8.32 4.43
CA ILE A 74 -0.19 -9.15 3.83
C ILE A 74 0.61 -8.34 2.82
N LEU A 75 -0.07 -7.62 1.93
CA LEU A 75 0.56 -6.77 0.93
C LEU A 75 1.44 -5.71 1.60
N GLU A 76 0.92 -4.97 2.58
CA GLU A 76 1.70 -3.94 3.27
C GLU A 76 2.92 -4.49 4.02
N TRP A 77 2.81 -5.70 4.58
CA TRP A 77 3.97 -6.36 5.17
C TRP A 77 5.02 -6.71 4.13
N ILE A 78 4.61 -7.21 2.96
CA ILE A 78 5.52 -7.52 1.86
C ILE A 78 6.20 -6.23 1.37
N THR A 79 5.44 -5.15 1.13
CA THR A 79 6.03 -3.86 0.74
C THR A 79 6.98 -3.34 1.81
N LEU A 80 6.60 -3.37 3.09
CA LEU A 80 7.46 -2.88 4.17
C LEU A 80 8.76 -3.68 4.29
N VAL A 81 8.69 -5.02 4.21
CA VAL A 81 9.89 -5.87 4.22
C VAL A 81 10.76 -5.60 3.00
N ALA A 82 10.17 -5.53 1.81
CA ALA A 82 10.90 -5.21 0.59
C ALA A 82 11.58 -3.83 0.68
N SER A 83 10.90 -2.83 1.22
CA SER A 83 11.44 -1.49 1.46
C SER A 83 12.60 -1.48 2.45
N VAL A 84 12.51 -2.24 3.54
CA VAL A 84 13.62 -2.37 4.50
C VAL A 84 14.82 -3.05 3.85
N LEU A 85 14.60 -4.11 3.06
CA LEU A 85 15.67 -4.77 2.30
C LEU A 85 16.32 -3.81 1.28
N LEU A 86 15.52 -2.98 0.60
CA LEU A 86 16.00 -1.96 -0.32
C LEU A 86 16.79 -0.84 0.38
N LEU A 87 16.43 -0.47 1.61
CA LEU A 87 17.16 0.50 2.44
C LEU A 87 18.47 -0.05 3.01
N ALA A 88 18.46 -1.34 3.34
CA ALA A 88 19.66 -2.07 3.75
C ALA A 88 20.66 -2.23 2.59
N SER A 89 20.15 -2.25 1.35
CA SER A 89 20.98 -2.25 0.16
C SER A 89 21.73 -0.90 0.00
N PRO A 90 23.03 -0.92 -0.36
CA PRO A 90 23.83 0.30 -0.56
C PRO A 90 23.45 1.11 -1.82
N LEU A 91 22.31 0.81 -2.45
CA LEU A 91 21.77 1.56 -3.59
C LEU A 91 21.26 2.93 -3.10
N GLY A 92 22.14 3.93 -3.15
CA GLY A 92 21.97 5.27 -2.57
C GLY A 92 20.74 6.08 -3.05
N ALA A 93 20.04 5.64 -4.09
CA ALA A 93 18.84 6.30 -4.61
C ALA A 93 17.62 6.18 -3.68
N ASN A 94 17.58 5.21 -2.76
CA ASN A 94 16.38 4.91 -1.95
C ASN A 94 16.27 5.65 -0.61
N ARG A 95 17.18 6.60 -0.31
CA ARG A 95 17.19 7.34 0.97
C ARG A 95 16.52 8.72 0.90
N GLY A 96 15.96 9.10 -0.25
CA GLY A 96 15.26 10.37 -0.39
C GLY A 96 14.02 10.47 0.52
N PRO A 97 13.60 11.68 0.93
CA PRO A 97 12.44 11.88 1.80
C PRO A 97 11.15 11.30 1.20
N VAL A 98 10.96 11.46 -0.11
CA VAL A 98 9.82 10.86 -0.83
C VAL A 98 9.87 9.34 -0.78
N ALA A 99 11.04 8.74 -0.99
CA ALA A 99 11.21 7.29 -0.91
C ALA A 99 10.87 6.76 0.48
N LEU A 100 11.31 7.43 1.55
CA LEU A 100 10.96 7.04 2.93
C LEU A 100 9.45 7.15 3.20
N LEU A 101 8.79 8.20 2.72
CA LEU A 101 7.36 8.39 2.90
C LEU A 101 6.54 7.31 2.19
N VAL A 102 6.87 7.03 0.93
CA VAL A 102 6.12 6.08 0.09
C VAL A 102 6.43 4.63 0.48
N ASN A 103 7.68 4.32 0.78
CA ASN A 103 8.13 2.94 1.00
C ASN A 103 8.03 2.48 2.46
N LEU A 104 8.02 3.40 3.44
CA LEU A 104 7.88 3.08 4.87
C LEU A 104 6.65 3.71 5.51
N ALA A 105 6.55 5.04 5.47
CA ALA A 105 5.57 5.74 6.30
C ALA A 105 4.13 5.38 5.89
N MET A 106 3.86 5.30 4.59
CA MET A 106 2.55 4.94 4.04
C MET A 106 2.14 3.49 4.36
N PRO A 107 2.94 2.45 4.05
CA PRO A 107 2.63 1.07 4.43
C PRO A 107 2.41 0.91 5.94
N LEU A 108 3.26 1.56 6.75
CA LEU A 108 3.13 1.53 8.20
C LEU A 108 1.82 2.19 8.66
N ALA A 109 1.47 3.34 8.10
CA ALA A 109 0.21 4.02 8.40
C ALA A 109 -1.00 3.16 8.04
N VAL A 110 -1.00 2.49 6.87
CA VAL A 110 -2.06 1.57 6.46
C VAL A 110 -2.17 0.41 7.45
N ILE A 111 -1.05 -0.22 7.86
CA ILE A 111 -1.05 -1.30 8.86
C ILE A 111 -1.65 -0.82 10.19
N LEU A 112 -1.24 0.34 10.68
CA LEU A 112 -1.72 0.91 11.94
C LEU A 112 -3.23 1.24 11.88
N LEU A 113 -3.69 1.81 10.76
CA LEU A 113 -5.11 2.12 10.54
C LEU A 113 -5.95 0.83 10.50
N LEU A 114 -5.48 -0.21 9.79
CA LEU A 114 -6.16 -1.50 9.70
C LEU A 114 -6.16 -2.31 11.00
N ARG A 115 -5.17 -2.09 11.88
CA ARG A 115 -5.12 -2.68 13.23
C ARG A 115 -5.98 -1.93 14.25
N GLY A 116 -6.40 -0.70 13.94
CA GLY A 116 -7.19 0.15 14.84
C GLY A 116 -8.55 -0.44 15.26
N ARG A 117 -8.99 -0.16 16.50
CA ARG A 117 -10.27 -0.64 17.06
C ARG A 117 -11.49 -0.24 16.23
N ARG A 118 -11.53 1.01 15.72
CA ARG A 118 -12.63 1.48 14.86
C ARG A 118 -12.74 0.70 13.56
N MET A 119 -11.60 0.33 12.99
CA MET A 119 -11.56 -0.47 11.77
C MET A 119 -12.02 -1.91 12.06
N ARG A 120 -11.56 -2.51 13.16
CA ARG A 120 -12.09 -3.81 13.65
C ARG A 120 -13.61 -3.78 13.89
N ALA A 121 -14.14 -2.70 14.45
CA ALA A 121 -15.57 -2.50 14.67
C ALA A 121 -16.34 -2.42 13.34
N ALA A 122 -15.83 -1.68 12.34
CA ALA A 122 -16.42 -1.60 11.00
C ALA A 122 -16.47 -2.96 10.27
N PHE A 123 -15.57 -3.89 10.61
CA PHE A 123 -15.59 -5.27 10.10
C PHE A 123 -16.36 -6.26 10.99
N GLY A 124 -17.07 -5.78 12.02
CA GLY A 124 -17.83 -6.62 12.95
C GLY A 124 -16.95 -7.58 13.77
N ILE A 125 -15.68 -7.22 14.02
CA ILE A 125 -14.77 -7.99 14.87
C ILE A 125 -14.88 -7.44 16.29
N THR A 126 -15.95 -7.78 16.99
CA THR A 126 -16.05 -7.55 18.43
C THR A 126 -15.05 -8.44 19.16
N THR A 127 -14.23 -7.82 20.02
CA THR A 127 -13.43 -8.57 21.00
C THR A 127 -14.42 -9.13 22.02
N PRO A 128 -14.33 -10.42 22.44
CA PRO A 128 -15.13 -10.89 23.57
C PRO A 128 -14.84 -9.99 24.76
N ALA A 129 -15.90 -9.55 25.46
CA ALA A 129 -15.78 -8.72 26.65
C ALA A 129 -14.88 -9.41 27.68
N PRO A 130 -14.00 -8.68 28.39
CA PRO A 130 -13.32 -9.24 29.54
C PRO A 130 -14.39 -9.66 30.55
N ARG A 131 -14.40 -10.95 30.90
CA ARG A 131 -15.19 -11.49 32.02
C ARG A 131 -14.56 -11.08 33.34
#